data_AF-A0A7Y5EPJ0-F1
#
_entry.id   AF-A0A7Y5EPJ0-F1
#
_cell.length_a   1.000
_cell.length_b   1.000
_cell.length_c   1.000
_cell.angle_alpha   90.00
_cell.angle_beta   90.00
_cell.angle_gamma   90.00
#
_symmetry.space_group_name_H-M   'P 1'
#
loop_
_entity.id
_entity.type
_entity.pdbx_description
1 polymer ?
#
loop_
_entity_poly.entity_id
_entity_poly.type
_entity_poly.pdbx_seq_one_letter_code
_entity_poly.pdbx_strand_id
1 'polypeptide(L)'
;MLRKVGVSLALLFALCALAQPPQIRSTLVDRHGNIFETGSHGKNPTLWIAKRNSEDNVVWSDTWNVQGSRGNSLATDPLGNLYVAGTDGNFVVRKYKRHSENDYRIEWTRRMDMGDGAEQASAILLDRFGNLYAAGSLAIGPVAAPVIVKMDAREGVPSNDWEIEFAYGPLHGARMMRLPEGFSGLFDRLALDESGGIWATGTATDGKGRALELILRVRVFDGQPITAETKELEAQKGCAQCLCARP
;
A
#
# COMPACT_ATOMS: atom_id res chain seq x y z
N MET A 1 -32.03 -0.95 -46.69
CA MET A 1 -32.43 -1.79 -45.53
C MET A 1 -31.26 -1.90 -44.57
N LEU A 2 -31.18 -1.06 -43.54
CA LEU A 2 -30.20 -1.24 -42.46
C LEU A 2 -30.84 -2.11 -41.36
N ARG A 3 -30.35 -3.34 -41.20
CA ARG A 3 -30.70 -4.18 -40.04
C ARG A 3 -30.00 -3.58 -38.81
N LYS A 4 -30.78 -2.99 -37.90
CA LYS A 4 -30.34 -2.74 -36.53
C LYS A 4 -30.02 -4.09 -35.89
N VAL A 5 -28.74 -4.36 -35.66
CA VAL A 5 -28.31 -5.49 -34.83
C VAL A 5 -28.63 -5.10 -33.39
N GLY A 6 -29.83 -5.44 -32.93
CA GLY A 6 -30.21 -5.29 -31.54
C GLY A 6 -29.47 -6.35 -30.72
N VAL A 7 -28.37 -5.98 -30.08
CA VAL A 7 -27.80 -6.80 -29.02
C VAL A 7 -28.80 -6.74 -27.85
N SER A 8 -29.37 -7.89 -27.50
CA SER A 8 -30.35 -8.00 -26.41
C SER A 8 -29.76 -7.47 -25.11
N LEU A 9 -30.53 -6.70 -24.34
CA LEU A 9 -30.17 -6.20 -23.01
C LEU A 9 -29.73 -7.36 -22.09
N ALA A 10 -30.32 -8.55 -22.27
CA ALA A 10 -29.93 -9.77 -21.55
C ALA A 10 -28.51 -10.26 -21.90
N LEU A 11 -28.06 -10.06 -23.14
CA LEU A 11 -26.69 -10.38 -23.55
C LEU A 11 -25.69 -9.38 -22.96
N LEU A 12 -26.08 -8.09 -22.85
CA LEU A 12 -25.29 -7.07 -22.14
C LEU A 12 -25.16 -7.38 -20.65
N PHE A 13 -26.23 -7.80 -19.98
CA PHE A 13 -26.20 -8.21 -18.57
C PHE A 13 -25.37 -9.50 -18.36
N ALA A 14 -25.44 -10.46 -19.28
CA ALA A 14 -24.63 -11.68 -19.21
C ALA A 14 -23.13 -11.43 -19.45
N LEU A 15 -22.77 -10.49 -20.34
CA LEU A 15 -21.38 -10.05 -20.52
C LEU A 15 -20.85 -9.27 -19.30
N CYS A 16 -21.70 -8.46 -18.65
CA CYS A 16 -21.34 -7.73 -17.43
C CYS A 16 -21.11 -8.68 -16.24
N ALA A 17 -21.87 -9.79 -16.16
CA ALA A 17 -21.73 -10.80 -15.12
C ALA A 17 -20.46 -11.67 -15.21
N LEU A 18 -19.73 -11.63 -16.34
CA LEU A 18 -18.47 -12.37 -16.54
C LEU A 18 -17.23 -11.56 -16.13
N ALA A 19 -17.34 -10.23 -16.02
CA ALA A 19 -16.26 -9.38 -15.56
C ALA A 19 -16.25 -9.35 -14.02
N GLN A 20 -15.22 -9.95 -13.40
CA GLN A 20 -15.06 -9.84 -11.96
C GLN A 20 -14.70 -8.39 -11.60
N PRO A 21 -15.44 -7.73 -10.69
CA PRO A 21 -15.12 -6.38 -10.29
C PRO A 21 -13.74 -6.34 -9.61
N PRO A 22 -13.00 -5.23 -9.72
CA PRO A 22 -11.74 -5.08 -8.99
C PRO A 22 -11.99 -5.16 -7.48
N GLN A 23 -11.07 -5.81 -6.77
CA GLN A 23 -11.02 -5.79 -5.31
C GLN A 23 -10.27 -4.54 -4.88
N ILE A 24 -11.00 -3.45 -4.63
CA ILE A 24 -10.43 -2.17 -4.22
C ILE A 24 -9.87 -2.30 -2.79
N ARG A 25 -8.62 -1.87 -2.59
CA ARG A 25 -7.93 -1.86 -1.29
C ARG A 25 -7.64 -0.47 -0.78
N SER A 26 -7.47 0.50 -1.69
CA SER A 26 -7.26 1.89 -1.34
C SER A 26 -7.89 2.80 -2.39
N THR A 27 -8.46 3.89 -1.90
CA THR A 27 -8.98 5.00 -2.70
C THR A 27 -8.33 6.29 -2.20
N LEU A 28 -7.99 7.18 -3.12
CA LEU A 28 -7.35 8.46 -2.85
C LEU A 28 -8.05 9.55 -3.67
N VAL A 29 -8.21 10.73 -3.09
CA VAL A 29 -8.61 11.93 -3.84
C VAL A 29 -7.43 12.90 -3.85
N ASP A 30 -6.99 13.31 -5.04
CA ASP A 30 -5.91 14.31 -5.15
C ASP A 30 -6.43 15.74 -4.93
N ARG A 31 -5.50 16.71 -4.87
CA ARG A 31 -5.84 18.12 -4.68
C ARG A 31 -6.65 18.75 -5.83
N HIS A 32 -6.71 18.10 -6.99
CA HIS A 32 -7.47 18.55 -8.15
C HIS A 32 -8.87 17.89 -8.19
N GLY A 33 -9.21 17.06 -7.20
CA GLY A 33 -10.49 16.35 -7.12
C GLY A 33 -10.54 15.05 -7.92
N ASN A 34 -9.39 14.55 -8.40
CA ASN A 34 -9.32 13.27 -9.10
C ASN A 34 -9.40 12.12 -8.10
N ILE A 35 -10.24 11.13 -8.39
CA ILE A 35 -10.37 9.93 -7.58
C ILE A 35 -9.51 8.83 -8.19
N PHE A 36 -8.60 8.26 -7.39
CA PHE A 36 -7.77 7.13 -7.77
C PHE A 36 -8.08 5.92 -6.90
N GLU A 37 -8.06 4.74 -7.50
CA GLU A 37 -8.28 3.46 -6.83
C GLU A 37 -7.16 2.49 -7.15
N THR A 38 -6.83 1.63 -6.20
CA THR A 38 -5.94 0.49 -6.44
C THR A 38 -6.40 -0.75 -5.70
N GLY A 39 -5.93 -1.89 -6.18
CA GLY A 39 -6.29 -3.18 -5.65
C GLY A 39 -5.80 -4.29 -6.55
N SER A 40 -6.64 -5.31 -6.72
CA SER A 40 -6.42 -6.38 -7.70
C SER A 40 -7.62 -6.52 -8.65
N HIS A 41 -7.36 -7.03 -9.85
CA HIS A 41 -8.41 -7.27 -10.84
C HIS A 41 -8.24 -8.62 -11.55
N GLY A 42 -9.37 -9.27 -11.88
CA GLY A 42 -9.40 -10.53 -12.63
C GLY A 42 -9.27 -11.81 -11.78
N LYS A 43 -9.52 -12.95 -12.45
CA LYS A 43 -9.52 -14.30 -11.84
C LYS A 43 -8.15 -14.74 -11.35
N ASN A 44 -7.12 -14.34 -12.07
CA ASN A 44 -5.73 -14.43 -11.65
C ASN A 44 -5.32 -13.01 -11.23
N PRO A 45 -5.55 -12.62 -9.97
CA PRO A 45 -5.52 -11.22 -9.56
C PRO A 45 -4.16 -10.60 -9.88
N THR A 46 -4.21 -9.44 -10.52
CA THR A 46 -3.06 -8.60 -10.83
C THR A 46 -3.28 -7.21 -10.28
N LEU A 47 -2.20 -6.49 -9.95
CA LEU A 47 -2.28 -5.12 -9.45
C LEU A 47 -3.01 -4.28 -10.49
N TRP A 48 -4.05 -3.60 -10.03
CA TRP A 48 -4.87 -2.73 -10.83
C TRP A 48 -4.91 -1.34 -10.22
N ILE A 49 -4.91 -0.33 -11.07
CA ILE A 49 -5.10 1.07 -10.73
C ILE A 49 -6.11 1.68 -11.70
N ALA A 50 -6.97 2.56 -11.20
CA ALA A 50 -7.80 3.39 -12.03
C ALA A 50 -7.91 4.83 -11.51
N LYS A 51 -8.26 5.72 -12.42
CA LYS A 51 -8.79 7.05 -12.14
C LYS A 51 -10.27 7.09 -12.52
N ARG A 52 -11.09 7.67 -11.66
CA ARG A 52 -12.52 7.92 -11.89
C ARG A 52 -12.82 9.41 -12.02
N ASN A 53 -13.88 9.72 -12.77
CA ASN A 53 -14.46 11.06 -12.77
C ASN A 53 -15.61 11.18 -11.73
N SER A 54 -16.20 12.36 -11.61
CA SER A 54 -17.30 12.65 -10.67
C SER A 54 -18.60 11.90 -10.95
N GLU A 55 -18.72 11.27 -12.12
CA GLU A 55 -19.86 10.44 -12.53
C GLU A 55 -19.61 8.94 -12.28
N ASP A 56 -18.53 8.60 -11.55
CA ASP A 56 -18.10 7.24 -11.26
C ASP A 56 -17.65 6.42 -12.49
N ASN A 57 -17.36 7.09 -13.62
CA ASN A 57 -16.80 6.45 -14.80
C ASN A 57 -15.27 6.32 -14.69
N VAL A 58 -14.73 5.15 -15.05
CA VAL A 58 -13.28 4.94 -15.18
C VAL A 58 -12.79 5.69 -16.43
N VAL A 59 -11.95 6.72 -16.23
CA VAL A 59 -11.41 7.57 -17.30
C VAL A 59 -9.97 7.22 -17.67
N TRP A 60 -9.29 6.48 -16.81
CA TRP A 60 -7.98 5.90 -17.06
C TRP A 60 -7.79 4.67 -16.16
N SER A 61 -7.08 3.65 -16.64
CA SER A 61 -6.70 2.51 -15.81
C SER A 61 -5.45 1.83 -16.35
N ASP A 62 -4.70 1.18 -15.46
CA ASP A 62 -3.59 0.31 -15.81
C ASP A 62 -3.64 -0.98 -14.98
N THR A 63 -3.12 -2.06 -15.56
CA THR A 63 -2.96 -3.35 -14.90
C THR A 63 -1.53 -3.82 -15.03
N TRP A 64 -0.95 -4.23 -13.91
CA TRP A 64 0.36 -4.84 -13.92
C TRP A 64 0.25 -6.34 -14.00
N ASN A 65 0.51 -6.92 -15.17
CA ASN A 65 0.29 -8.34 -15.47
C ASN A 65 1.27 -9.31 -14.79
N VAL A 66 1.48 -9.17 -13.49
CA VAL A 66 2.19 -10.12 -12.62
C VAL A 66 1.16 -10.80 -11.74
N GLN A 67 1.01 -12.11 -11.90
CA GLN A 67 0.02 -12.90 -11.18
C GLN A 67 0.28 -12.83 -9.67
N GLY A 68 -0.77 -12.64 -8.88
CA GLY A 68 -0.69 -12.51 -7.43
C GLY A 68 -0.34 -11.10 -6.96
N SER A 69 0.00 -10.19 -7.87
CA SER A 69 0.26 -8.80 -7.51
C SER A 69 -1.02 -8.06 -7.13
N ARG A 70 -0.88 -7.07 -6.24
CA ARG A 70 -1.97 -6.19 -5.81
C ARG A 70 -1.44 -4.87 -5.29
N GLY A 71 -2.19 -3.80 -5.53
CA GLY A 71 -1.95 -2.51 -4.89
C GLY A 71 -2.64 -2.46 -3.53
N ASN A 72 -1.96 -1.92 -2.52
CA ASN A 72 -2.45 -1.83 -1.15
C ASN A 72 -2.73 -0.38 -0.73
N SER A 73 -1.95 0.59 -1.22
CA SER A 73 -2.08 2.00 -0.85
C SER A 73 -1.67 2.91 -1.99
N LEU A 74 -2.24 4.11 -2.02
CA LEU A 74 -1.96 5.16 -3.00
C LEU A 74 -1.46 6.44 -2.33
N ALA A 75 -0.65 7.20 -3.06
CA ALA A 75 -0.34 8.60 -2.75
C ALA A 75 -0.13 9.40 -4.04
N THR A 76 -0.27 10.72 -3.97
CA THR A 76 0.01 11.63 -5.09
C THR A 76 0.97 12.73 -4.67
N ASP A 77 1.75 13.24 -5.62
CA ASP A 77 2.57 14.43 -5.41
C ASP A 77 1.85 15.71 -5.86
N PRO A 78 2.38 16.90 -5.54
CA PRO A 78 1.83 18.17 -6.00
C PRO A 78 1.85 18.38 -7.53
N LEU A 79 2.52 17.52 -8.31
CA LEU A 79 2.48 17.56 -9.77
C LEU A 79 1.39 16.65 -10.35
N GLY A 80 0.68 15.92 -9.48
CA GLY A 80 -0.35 14.95 -9.86
C GLY A 80 0.22 13.61 -10.30
N ASN A 81 1.49 13.32 -10.03
CA ASN A 81 2.01 11.96 -10.23
C ASN A 81 1.43 11.03 -9.17
N LEU A 82 1.21 9.77 -9.55
CA LEU A 82 0.59 8.75 -8.72
C LEU A 82 1.63 7.73 -8.27
N TYR A 83 1.54 7.33 -7.01
CA TYR A 83 2.41 6.33 -6.39
C TYR A 83 1.54 5.22 -5.83
N VAL A 84 1.92 3.98 -6.09
CA VAL A 84 1.28 2.80 -5.52
C VAL A 84 2.28 2.03 -4.69
N ALA A 85 1.87 1.65 -3.48
CA ALA A 85 2.51 0.63 -2.68
C ALA A 85 1.71 -0.66 -2.78
N GLY A 86 2.39 -1.80 -2.89
CA GLY A 86 1.75 -3.09 -3.02
C GLY A 86 2.71 -4.26 -2.84
N THR A 87 2.32 -5.38 -3.44
CA THR A 87 3.14 -6.59 -3.48
C THR A 87 2.97 -7.30 -4.82
N ASP A 88 4.01 -7.99 -5.25
CA ASP A 88 3.99 -9.02 -6.29
C ASP A 88 4.54 -10.36 -5.78
N GLY A 89 4.57 -10.53 -4.46
CA GLY A 89 5.50 -11.43 -3.76
C GLY A 89 6.55 -10.63 -3.00
N ASN A 90 6.99 -9.50 -3.57
CA ASN A 90 7.97 -8.60 -2.97
C ASN A 90 7.35 -7.30 -2.46
N PHE A 91 8.14 -6.47 -1.75
CA PHE A 91 7.74 -5.12 -1.36
C PHE A 91 7.83 -4.22 -2.60
N VAL A 92 6.70 -3.72 -3.09
CA VAL A 92 6.67 -2.93 -4.33
C VAL A 92 6.22 -1.50 -4.09
N VAL A 93 6.97 -0.56 -4.68
CA VAL A 93 6.53 0.80 -4.93
C VAL A 93 6.61 1.09 -6.43
N ARG A 94 5.59 1.69 -7.00
CA ARG A 94 5.58 2.09 -8.41
C ARG A 94 5.08 3.51 -8.56
N LYS A 95 5.70 4.26 -9.47
CA LYS A 95 5.30 5.61 -9.85
C LYS A 95 4.73 5.65 -11.27
N TYR A 96 3.64 6.38 -11.39
CA TYR A 96 3.00 6.77 -12.63
C TYR A 96 3.13 8.29 -12.79
N LYS A 97 3.83 8.71 -13.84
CA LYS A 97 3.96 10.11 -14.21
C LYS A 97 2.70 10.56 -14.93
N ARG A 98 2.13 11.68 -14.51
CA ARG A 98 1.01 12.31 -15.22
C ARG A 98 1.52 12.95 -16.50
N HIS A 99 1.10 12.42 -17.64
CA HIS A 99 1.42 12.97 -18.95
C HIS A 99 0.32 13.93 -19.42
N SER A 100 -0.94 13.61 -19.18
CA SER A 100 -2.09 14.51 -19.37
C SER A 100 -3.21 14.19 -18.36
N GLU A 101 -4.38 14.83 -18.47
CA GLU A 101 -5.49 14.67 -17.52
C GLU A 101 -5.87 13.21 -17.24
N ASN A 102 -5.93 12.39 -18.28
CA ASN A 102 -6.32 10.98 -18.22
C ASN A 102 -5.27 10.07 -18.88
N ASP A 103 -4.00 10.49 -18.89
CA ASP A 103 -2.87 9.70 -19.40
C ASP A 103 -1.77 9.68 -18.35
N TYR A 104 -1.56 8.53 -17.76
CA TYR A 104 -0.50 8.28 -16.80
C TYR A 104 0.37 7.14 -17.32
N ARG A 105 1.68 7.31 -17.19
CA ARG A 105 2.67 6.35 -17.70
C ARG A 105 3.60 5.92 -16.58
N ILE A 106 3.94 4.64 -16.56
CA ILE A 106 4.91 4.13 -15.60
C ILE A 106 6.24 4.86 -15.81
N GLU A 107 6.74 5.50 -14.76
CA GLU A 107 8.06 6.13 -14.77
C GLU A 107 9.10 5.18 -14.15
N TRP A 108 8.74 4.54 -13.04
CA TRP A 108 9.58 3.51 -12.44
C TRP A 108 8.78 2.52 -11.58
N THR A 109 9.39 1.36 -11.34
CA THR A 109 8.98 0.39 -10.33
C THR A 109 10.20 0.03 -9.49
N ARG A 110 10.03 -0.04 -8.18
CA ARG A 110 11.02 -0.49 -7.20
C ARG A 110 10.48 -1.69 -6.48
N ARG A 111 11.31 -2.72 -6.37
CA ARG A 111 11.03 -3.95 -5.64
C ARG A 111 12.13 -4.14 -4.61
N MET A 112 11.76 -4.54 -3.40
CA MET A 112 12.72 -5.06 -2.43
C MET A 112 12.42 -6.53 -2.26
N ASP A 113 13.41 -7.32 -2.65
CA ASP A 113 13.40 -8.77 -2.65
C ASP A 113 14.42 -9.23 -1.60
N MET A 114 13.94 -9.89 -0.55
CA MET A 114 14.77 -10.43 0.53
C MET A 114 14.98 -11.94 0.37
N GLY A 115 14.58 -12.52 -0.78
CA GLY A 115 14.69 -13.92 -1.14
C GLY A 115 13.41 -14.71 -0.86
N ASP A 116 13.37 -15.39 0.29
CA ASP A 116 12.52 -16.58 0.46
C ASP A 116 11.17 -16.32 1.15
N GLY A 117 10.67 -15.09 1.17
CA GLY A 117 9.42 -14.78 1.85
C GLY A 117 8.52 -13.80 1.11
N ALA A 118 7.33 -13.60 1.67
CA ALA A 118 6.36 -12.66 1.12
C ALA A 118 6.58 -11.29 1.76
N GLU A 119 7.10 -10.36 0.98
CA GLU A 119 7.16 -8.96 1.37
C GLU A 119 5.95 -8.18 0.85
N GLN A 120 5.59 -7.12 1.56
CA GLN A 120 4.50 -6.26 1.14
C GLN A 120 4.69 -4.84 1.61
N ALA A 121 4.40 -3.89 0.72
CA ALA A 121 4.17 -2.50 1.07
C ALA A 121 2.67 -2.31 1.29
N SER A 122 2.28 -1.96 2.52
CA SER A 122 0.89 -1.83 2.95
C SER A 122 0.42 -0.38 3.01
N ALA A 123 1.33 0.57 3.26
CA ALA A 123 1.03 1.99 3.32
C ALA A 123 2.07 2.81 2.56
N ILE A 124 1.68 3.98 2.07
CA ILE A 124 2.57 4.93 1.39
C ILE A 124 2.12 6.36 1.64
N LEU A 125 3.09 7.27 1.82
CA LEU A 125 2.86 8.71 1.85
C LEU A 125 4.09 9.46 1.34
N LEU A 126 3.92 10.75 1.06
CA LEU A 126 4.99 11.65 0.66
C LEU A 126 5.07 12.82 1.63
N ASP A 127 6.29 13.31 1.87
CA ASP A 127 6.47 14.60 2.52
C ASP A 127 6.54 15.75 1.50
N ARG A 128 6.49 16.97 2.04
CA ARG A 128 6.59 18.22 1.27
C ARG A 128 7.94 18.45 0.60
N PHE A 129 8.97 17.66 0.96
CA PHE A 129 10.33 17.78 0.42
C PHE A 129 10.56 16.82 -0.75
N GLY A 130 9.61 15.94 -1.05
CA GLY A 130 9.71 14.97 -2.13
C GLY A 130 10.34 13.64 -1.68
N ASN A 131 10.36 13.34 -0.39
CA ASN A 131 10.62 11.99 0.08
C ASN A 131 9.32 11.18 0.08
N LEU A 132 9.45 9.91 -0.26
CA LEU A 132 8.41 8.90 -0.20
C LEU A 132 8.72 7.94 0.94
N TYR A 133 7.71 7.66 1.75
CA TYR A 133 7.79 6.66 2.80
C TYR A 133 6.76 5.57 2.53
N ALA A 134 7.23 4.33 2.40
CA ALA A 134 6.39 3.16 2.26
C ALA A 134 6.59 2.26 3.47
N ALA A 135 5.52 1.72 4.04
CA ALA A 135 5.62 0.83 5.19
C ALA A 135 4.89 -0.48 4.95
N GLY A 136 5.30 -1.50 5.68
CA GLY A 136 4.80 -2.86 5.50
C GLY A 136 5.66 -3.86 6.25
N SER A 137 5.99 -4.96 5.59
CA SER A 137 6.84 -6.00 6.16
C SER A 137 7.84 -6.56 5.15
N LEU A 138 9.04 -6.90 5.64
CA LEU A 138 10.03 -7.70 4.93
C LEU A 138 10.15 -9.08 5.58
N ALA A 139 10.37 -10.13 4.80
CA ALA A 139 10.65 -11.44 5.34
C ALA A 139 12.14 -11.57 5.69
N ILE A 140 12.42 -11.96 6.93
CA ILE A 140 13.79 -12.22 7.42
C ILE A 140 13.75 -13.60 8.05
N GLY A 141 14.12 -14.61 7.26
CA GLY A 141 13.88 -16.01 7.62
C GLY A 141 12.38 -16.25 7.83
N PRO A 142 11.96 -16.87 8.95
CA PRO A 142 10.54 -17.15 9.21
C PRO A 142 9.74 -15.94 9.72
N VAL A 143 10.38 -14.78 9.93
CA VAL A 143 9.76 -13.61 10.57
C VAL A 143 9.39 -12.57 9.53
N ALA A 144 8.17 -12.05 9.58
CA ALA A 144 7.83 -10.79 8.91
C ALA A 144 8.22 -9.63 9.84
N ALA A 145 9.18 -8.82 9.42
CA ALA A 145 9.67 -7.67 10.17
C ALA A 145 8.96 -6.39 9.70
N PRO A 146 8.30 -5.63 10.60
CA PRO A 146 7.72 -4.33 10.27
C PRO A 146 8.81 -3.36 9.81
N VAL A 147 8.61 -2.76 8.64
CA VAL A 147 9.58 -1.86 8.01
C VAL A 147 8.94 -0.56 7.55
N ILE A 148 9.73 0.52 7.55
CA ILE A 148 9.48 1.75 6.80
C ILE A 148 10.66 1.95 5.85
N VAL A 149 10.36 2.25 4.60
CA VAL A 149 11.31 2.52 3.53
C VAL A 149 11.16 3.96 3.09
N LYS A 150 12.24 4.75 3.22
CA LYS A 150 12.41 6.10 2.70
C LYS A 150 13.14 6.07 1.36
N MET A 151 12.59 6.75 0.36
CA MET A 151 13.22 6.94 -0.95
C MET A 151 12.95 8.33 -1.52
N ASP A 152 13.78 8.79 -2.44
CA ASP A 152 13.51 9.95 -3.26
C ASP A 152 12.29 9.66 -4.16
N ALA A 153 11.24 10.46 -4.07
CA ALA A 153 9.99 10.21 -4.79
C ALA A 153 10.10 10.49 -6.30
N ARG A 154 11.11 11.25 -6.74
CA ARG A 154 11.31 11.57 -8.15
C ARG A 154 11.90 10.36 -8.86
N GLU A 155 13.00 9.85 -8.33
CA GLU A 155 13.84 8.82 -8.93
C GLU A 155 13.58 7.42 -8.36
N GLY A 156 12.85 7.30 -7.24
CA GLY A 156 12.65 6.02 -6.55
C GLY A 156 13.94 5.45 -5.95
N VAL A 157 14.91 6.29 -5.64
CA VAL A 157 16.21 5.86 -5.09
C VAL A 157 16.11 5.80 -3.57
N PRO A 158 16.40 4.66 -2.92
CA PRO A 158 16.41 4.56 -1.46
C PRO A 158 17.37 5.57 -0.83
N SER A 159 16.98 6.15 0.31
CA SER A 159 17.80 7.14 1.01
C SER A 159 19.02 6.51 1.67
N ASN A 160 20.19 7.17 1.58
CA ASN A 160 21.40 6.76 2.30
C ASN A 160 21.39 7.12 3.79
N ASP A 161 20.41 7.92 4.23
CA ASP A 161 20.28 8.28 5.65
C ASP A 161 19.89 7.04 6.48
N TRP A 162 19.20 6.09 5.83
CA TRP A 162 18.58 4.95 6.46
C TRP A 162 19.19 3.64 6.00
N GLU A 163 20.12 3.10 6.76
CA GLU A 163 20.73 1.80 6.43
C GLU A 163 20.42 0.73 7.49
N ILE A 164 20.23 -0.51 7.02
CA ILE A 164 20.21 -1.71 7.85
C ILE A 164 21.20 -2.71 7.27
N GLU A 165 22.17 -3.12 8.08
CA GLU A 165 23.17 -4.10 7.67
C GLU A 165 22.63 -5.53 7.81
N PHE A 166 22.67 -6.31 6.73
CA PHE A 166 22.44 -7.74 6.75
C PHE A 166 23.73 -8.51 6.42
N ALA A 167 23.75 -9.80 6.72
CA ALA A 167 24.89 -10.67 6.41
C ALA A 167 25.20 -10.76 4.90
N TYR A 168 24.22 -10.45 4.05
CA TYR A 168 24.33 -10.45 2.59
C TYR A 168 24.43 -9.03 1.98
N GLY A 169 24.60 -8.01 2.81
CA GLY A 169 24.81 -6.61 2.40
C GLY A 169 23.78 -5.63 2.99
N PRO A 170 24.03 -4.32 2.86
CA PRO A 170 23.14 -3.30 3.40
C PRO A 170 21.85 -3.15 2.60
N LEU A 171 20.76 -2.92 3.32
CA LEU A 171 19.52 -2.40 2.77
C LEU A 171 19.45 -0.89 3.02
N HIS A 172 19.61 -0.11 1.95
CA HIS A 172 19.48 1.33 1.98
C HIS A 172 18.01 1.77 1.98
N GLY A 173 17.75 2.96 2.50
CA GLY A 173 16.43 3.56 2.68
C GLY A 173 15.57 2.92 3.76
N ALA A 174 16.02 1.91 4.50
CA ALA A 174 15.13 1.12 5.36
C ALA A 174 15.32 1.38 6.85
N ARG A 175 14.22 1.30 7.59
CA ARG A 175 14.16 1.24 9.06
C ARG A 175 13.20 0.16 9.49
N MET A 176 13.68 -0.76 10.33
CA MET A 176 12.89 -1.85 10.86
C MET A 176 12.61 -1.65 12.35
N MET A 177 11.43 -2.09 12.77
CA MET A 177 11.14 -2.30 14.18
C MET A 177 11.66 -3.68 14.58
N ARG A 178 12.62 -3.74 15.50
CA ARG A 178 13.07 -5.01 16.08
C ARG A 178 11.96 -5.54 16.99
N LEU A 179 11.44 -6.71 16.65
CA LEU A 179 10.48 -7.43 17.48
C LEU A 179 11.22 -8.49 18.33
N PRO A 180 10.66 -8.92 19.47
CA PRO A 180 11.18 -10.05 20.22
C PRO A 180 11.25 -11.33 19.39
N GLU A 181 12.08 -12.28 19.81
CA GLU A 181 12.23 -13.56 19.10
C GLU A 181 10.88 -14.30 18.98
N GLY A 182 10.60 -14.81 17.78
CA GLY A 182 9.36 -15.50 17.44
C GLY A 182 8.18 -14.59 17.12
N PHE A 183 8.33 -13.28 17.17
CA PHE A 183 7.27 -12.33 16.80
C PHE A 183 7.35 -12.02 15.31
N SER A 184 6.19 -11.73 14.71
CA SER A 184 6.06 -11.37 13.30
C SER A 184 5.04 -10.25 13.17
N GLY A 185 5.23 -9.28 12.28
CA GLY A 185 4.32 -8.16 12.14
C GLY A 185 4.56 -7.31 10.90
N LEU A 186 3.73 -6.28 10.76
CA LEU A 186 3.79 -5.33 9.66
C LEU A 186 3.28 -3.97 10.09
N PHE A 187 3.73 -2.92 9.42
CA PHE A 187 3.09 -1.60 9.51
C PHE A 187 2.03 -1.46 8.42
N ASP A 188 0.80 -1.15 8.80
CA ASP A 188 -0.35 -1.06 7.88
C ASP A 188 -0.80 0.37 7.61
N ARG A 189 -0.35 1.33 8.44
CA ARG A 189 -0.65 2.76 8.30
C ARG A 189 0.59 3.60 8.52
N LEU A 190 0.58 4.75 7.86
CA LEU A 190 1.56 5.81 8.03
C LEU A 190 0.86 7.16 8.18
N ALA A 191 1.44 8.04 8.98
CA ALA A 191 1.10 9.45 9.04
C ALA A 191 2.36 10.31 9.20
N LEU A 192 2.29 11.56 8.74
CA LEU A 192 3.31 12.58 8.98
C LEU A 192 2.76 13.64 9.93
N ASP A 193 3.59 14.09 10.87
CA ASP A 193 3.31 15.30 11.64
C ASP A 193 3.85 16.56 10.92
N GLU A 194 3.49 17.75 11.41
CA GLU A 194 3.88 19.03 10.79
C GLU A 194 5.40 19.27 10.73
N SER A 195 6.14 18.64 11.64
CA SER A 195 7.61 18.69 11.66
C SER A 195 8.24 17.71 10.67
N GLY A 196 7.42 16.89 10.01
CA GLY A 196 7.84 15.81 9.13
C GLY A 196 8.09 14.50 9.87
N GLY A 197 7.82 14.37 11.17
CA GLY A 197 7.98 13.12 11.91
C GLY A 197 7.02 12.04 11.38
N ILE A 198 7.49 10.78 11.35
CA ILE A 198 6.68 9.65 10.84
C ILE A 198 6.09 8.87 12.00
N TRP A 199 4.81 8.59 11.86
CA TRP A 199 4.07 7.66 12.71
C TRP A 199 3.70 6.45 11.88
N ALA A 200 4.07 5.27 12.34
CA ALA A 200 3.67 4.01 11.75
C ALA A 200 2.93 3.18 12.78
N THR A 201 1.77 2.68 12.40
CA THR A 201 1.02 1.72 13.20
C THR A 201 0.88 0.42 12.45
N GLY A 202 0.61 -0.65 13.18
CA GLY A 202 0.55 -1.97 12.60
C GLY A 202 0.13 -3.03 13.59
N THR A 203 0.21 -4.27 13.15
CA THR A 203 -0.11 -5.43 13.96
C THR A 203 1.08 -6.38 13.99
N ALA A 204 1.30 -7.00 15.14
CA ALA A 204 2.19 -8.15 15.27
C ALA A 204 1.45 -9.34 15.88
N THR A 205 2.00 -10.52 15.68
CA THR A 205 1.66 -11.74 16.41
C THR A 205 2.87 -12.20 17.18
N ASP A 206 2.69 -12.60 18.44
CA ASP A 206 3.74 -13.29 19.17
C ASP A 206 3.94 -14.72 18.65
N GLY A 207 5.02 -15.38 19.09
CA GLY A 207 5.31 -16.78 18.73
C GLY A 207 4.30 -17.81 19.24
N LYS A 208 3.22 -17.36 19.90
CA LYS A 208 2.09 -18.17 20.39
C LYS A 208 0.77 -17.83 19.69
N GLY A 209 0.79 -16.92 18.70
CA GLY A 209 -0.37 -16.52 17.90
C GLY A 209 -1.24 -15.41 18.52
N ARG A 210 -0.81 -14.73 19.59
CA ARG A 210 -1.53 -13.58 20.16
C ARG A 210 -1.25 -12.32 19.36
N ALA A 211 -2.31 -11.58 19.01
CA ALA A 211 -2.20 -10.30 18.28
C ALA A 211 -1.81 -9.14 19.21
N LEU A 212 -0.95 -8.26 18.71
CA LEU A 212 -0.41 -7.08 19.37
C LEU A 212 -0.55 -5.88 18.44
N GLU A 213 -0.73 -4.69 19.02
CA GLU A 213 -0.67 -3.43 18.28
C GLU A 213 0.76 -2.89 18.32
N LEU A 214 1.26 -2.51 17.16
CA LEU A 214 2.56 -1.88 16.98
C LEU A 214 2.36 -0.39 16.79
N ILE A 215 3.09 0.42 17.57
CA ILE A 215 3.17 1.86 17.37
C ILE A 215 4.64 2.26 17.34
N LEU A 216 5.09 2.76 16.19
CA LEU A 216 6.44 3.27 16.00
C LEU A 216 6.39 4.73 15.62
N ARG A 217 7.16 5.56 16.34
CA ARG A 217 7.39 6.96 16.00
C ARG A 217 8.86 7.16 15.60
N VAL A 218 9.09 7.57 14.36
CA VAL A 218 10.44 7.78 13.79
C VAL A 218 10.70 9.26 13.53
N ARG A 219 11.89 9.74 13.90
CA ARG A 219 12.37 11.09 13.60
C ARG A 219 12.91 11.10 12.17
N VAL A 220 12.47 12.04 11.34
CA VAL A 220 12.76 12.01 9.88
C VAL A 220 14.17 12.45 9.49
N PHE A 221 14.79 13.33 10.26
CA PHE A 221 16.07 13.94 9.89
C PHE A 221 17.29 13.02 10.09
N ASP A 222 17.23 12.09 11.06
CA ASP A 222 18.30 11.12 11.34
C ASP A 222 17.81 9.66 11.25
N GLY A 223 16.52 9.45 11.02
CA GLY A 223 15.90 8.13 11.01
C GLY A 223 15.95 7.41 12.35
N GLN A 224 16.31 8.09 13.45
CA GLN A 224 16.36 7.47 14.76
C GLN A 224 14.93 7.35 15.31
N PRO A 225 14.54 6.21 15.89
CA PRO A 225 13.25 6.09 16.56
C PRO A 225 13.19 7.11 17.70
N ILE A 226 12.13 7.92 17.75
CA ILE A 226 11.88 8.82 18.89
C ILE A 226 11.35 7.98 20.04
N THR A 227 10.38 7.12 19.74
CA THR A 227 9.76 6.16 20.64
C THR A 227 9.32 4.94 19.81
N ALA A 228 9.52 3.75 20.35
CA ALA A 228 9.02 2.51 19.80
C ALA A 228 8.25 1.79 20.90
N GLU A 229 6.94 1.61 20.71
CA GLU A 229 6.06 1.03 21.71
C GLU A 229 5.30 -0.15 21.10
N THR A 230 5.31 -1.27 21.79
CA THR A 230 4.43 -2.40 21.50
C THR A 230 3.40 -2.47 22.61
N LYS A 231 2.12 -2.45 22.27
CA LYS A 231 1.04 -2.63 23.24
C LYS A 231 0.26 -3.89 22.90
N GLU A 232 -0.02 -4.73 23.90
CA GLU A 232 -0.92 -5.87 23.68
C GLU A 232 -2.29 -5.33 23.27
N LEU A 233 -2.85 -5.92 22.22
CA LEU A 233 -4.21 -5.61 21.79
C LEU A 233 -5.10 -6.20 22.88
N GLU A 234 -5.48 -5.39 23.87
CA GLU A 234 -6.51 -5.80 24.81
C GLU A 234 -7.74 -6.12 23.96
N ALA A 235 -8.08 -7.40 23.86
CA ALA A 235 -9.34 -7.82 23.27
C ALA A 235 -10.41 -6.94 23.90
N GLN A 236 -11.10 -6.13 23.10
CA GLN A 236 -12.18 -5.29 23.61
C GLN A 236 -13.14 -6.20 24.39
N LYS A 237 -13.02 -6.21 25.71
CA LYS A 237 -14.04 -6.74 26.60
C LYS A 237 -15.18 -5.73 26.55
N GLY A 238 -16.04 -5.85 25.54
CA GLY A 238 -17.30 -5.12 25.51
C GLY A 238 -17.68 -4.55 24.16
N CYS A 239 -18.17 -5.41 23.27
CA CYS A 239 -19.33 -5.03 22.44
C CYS A 239 -20.32 -6.19 22.44
N ALA A 240 -20.87 -6.47 23.62
CA ALA A 240 -22.01 -7.36 23.81
C ALA A 240 -23.14 -6.60 24.51
N GLN A 241 -23.51 -5.44 23.97
CA GLN A 241 -24.83 -4.86 24.14
C GLN A 241 -25.28 -4.31 22.79
N CYS A 242 -25.60 -5.22 21.88
CA CYS A 242 -26.62 -4.91 20.87
C CYS A 242 -27.89 -4.55 21.65
N LEU A 243 -28.24 -3.27 21.66
CA LEU A 243 -29.57 -2.80 21.99
C LEU A 243 -30.55 -3.52 21.07
N CYS A 244 -31.18 -4.58 21.59
CA CYS A 244 -32.41 -5.09 21.03
C CYS A 244 -33.45 -3.98 21.17
N ALA A 245 -33.66 -3.22 20.10
CA ALA A 245 -34.91 -2.49 19.92
C ALA A 245 -36.03 -3.54 19.94
N ARG A 246 -36.85 -3.52 20.99
CA ARG A 246 -38.14 -4.22 21.01
C ARG A 246 -39.17 -3.33 20.31
N PRO A 247 -40.17 -3.95 19.66
CA PRO A 247 -41.04 -3.31 18.68
C PRO A 247 -41.89 -2.16 19.24
#